data_AF-R6R877-F1
#
_entry.id   AF-R6R877-F1
#
_cell.length_a   1.000
_cell.length_b   1.000
_cell.length_c   1.000
_cell.angle_alpha   90.00
_cell.angle_beta   90.00
_cell.angle_gamma   90.00
#
_symmetry.space_group_name_H-M   'P 1'
#
loop_
_entity.id
_entity.type
_entity.pdbx_description
1 polymer ?
#
loop_
_entity_poly.entity_id
_entity_poly.type
_entity_poly.pdbx_seq_one_letter_code
_entity_poly.pdbx_strand_id
1 'polypeptide(L)' 'MPCPMGVDIPDNFSIWNKLSMFGQKDAIQKQWEAHFPDAEKASHCARCGKCEGVCPQKLPIRASLAQLQQELDAL' A
#
# COMPACT_ATOMS: atom_id res chain seq x y z
N MET A 1 5.35 2.76 10.07
CA MET A 1 6.33 1.66 10.25
C MET A 1 7.47 1.96 9.28
N PRO A 2 8.73 2.17 9.71
CA PRO A 2 9.73 2.62 8.77
C PRO A 2 10.11 1.47 7.82
N CYS A 3 9.58 1.51 6.59
CA CYS A 3 10.17 0.77 5.49
C CYS A 3 11.50 1.46 5.16
N PRO A 4 12.63 0.74 5.04
CA PRO A 4 13.90 1.35 4.69
C PRO A 4 13.88 1.99 3.28
N MET A 5 12.91 1.61 2.45
CA MET A 5 12.72 2.14 1.10
C MET A 5 11.80 3.37 1.06
N GLY A 6 11.28 3.84 2.21
CA GLY A 6 10.34 4.97 2.25
C GLY A 6 8.87 4.62 2.01
N VAL A 7 8.54 3.36 1.70
CA VAL A 7 7.14 2.91 1.53
C VAL A 7 6.30 3.18 2.78
N ASP A 8 5.21 3.96 2.63
CA ASP A 8 4.23 4.16 3.70
C ASP A 8 3.24 3.00 3.74
N ILE A 9 3.65 1.93 4.42
CA ILE A 9 2.84 0.71 4.53
C ILE A 9 1.45 1.03 5.12
N PRO A 10 1.32 1.71 6.29
CA PRO A 10 0.00 2.07 6.82
C PRO A 10 -0.93 2.74 5.82
N ASP A 11 -0.46 3.75 5.08
CA ASP A 11 -1.35 4.52 4.22
C ASP A 11 -1.67 3.79 2.90
N ASN A 12 -0.74 3.00 2.35
CA ASN A 12 -1.03 2.07 1.25
C ASN A 12 -2.19 1.12 1.61
N PHE A 13 -2.15 0.53 2.82
CA PHE A 13 -3.25 -0.32 3.30
C PHE A 13 -4.53 0.46 3.59
N SER A 14 -4.44 1.69 4.10
CA SER A 14 -5.58 2.57 4.34
C SER A 14 -6.37 2.84 3.06
N ILE A 15 -5.67 3.18 1.97
CA ILE A 15 -6.28 3.42 0.65
C ILE A 15 -6.92 2.15 0.10
N TRP A 16 -6.19 1.03 0.14
CA TRP A 16 -6.69 -0.25 -0.36
C TRP A 16 -7.91 -0.77 0.44
N ASN A 17 -7.92 -0.57 1.76
CA ASN A 17 -9.07 -0.90 2.59
C ASN A 17 -10.27 -0.01 2.27
N LYS A 18 -10.07 1.29 2.04
CA LYS A 18 -11.16 2.20 1.63
C LYS A 18 -11.77 1.78 0.29
N LEU A 19 -10.94 1.35 -0.67
CA LEU A 19 -11.41 0.81 -1.94
C LEU A 19 -12.34 -0.40 -1.71
N SER A 20 -11.91 -1.33 -0.87
CA SER A 20 -12.65 -2.56 -0.56
C SER A 20 -13.95 -2.30 0.22
N MET A 21 -13.94 -1.32 1.15
CA MET A 21 -15.08 -1.03 2.01
C MET A 21 -16.15 -0.15 1.36
N PHE A 22 -15.75 0.87 0.60
CA PHE A 22 -16.67 1.90 0.11
C PHE A 22 -16.91 1.83 -1.39
N GLY A 23 -16.08 1.11 -2.16
CA GLY A 23 -16.22 0.98 -3.62
C GLY A 23 -16.13 2.31 -4.39
N GLN A 24 -15.68 3.40 -3.75
CA GLN A 24 -15.59 4.74 -4.35
C GLN A 24 -14.35 4.86 -5.24
N LYS A 25 -14.33 4.14 -6.37
CA LYS A 25 -13.18 4.02 -7.27
C LYS A 25 -12.61 5.37 -7.72
N ASP A 26 -13.45 6.28 -8.19
CA ASP A 26 -13.00 7.60 -8.67
C ASP A 26 -12.27 8.43 -7.61
N ALA A 27 -12.77 8.40 -6.36
CA ALA A 27 -12.15 9.14 -5.27
C ALA A 27 -10.81 8.52 -4.85
N ILE A 28 -10.76 7.19 -4.84
CA ILE A 28 -9.55 6.43 -4.52
C ILE A 28 -8.49 6.59 -5.61
N GLN A 29 -8.88 6.52 -6.89
CA GLN A 29 -7.99 6.74 -8.02
C GLN A 29 -7.36 8.14 -7.95
N LYS A 30 -8.17 9.18 -7.74
CA LYS A 30 -7.64 10.54 -7.55
C LYS A 30 -6.70 10.64 -6.36
N GLN A 31 -7.02 9.99 -5.24
CA GLN A 31 -6.12 9.95 -4.09
C GLN A 31 -4.81 9.25 -4.44
N TRP A 32 -4.87 8.10 -5.14
CA TRP A 32 -3.72 7.28 -5.50
C TRP A 32 -2.79 7.92 -6.55
N GLU A 33 -3.36 8.59 -7.54
CA GLU A 33 -2.61 9.21 -8.63
C GLU A 33 -2.14 10.63 -8.30
N ALA A 34 -3.00 11.45 -7.70
CA ALA A 34 -2.74 12.88 -7.56
C ALA A 34 -2.21 13.28 -6.17
N HIS A 35 -2.52 12.52 -5.12
CA HIS A 35 -2.19 12.90 -3.74
C HIS A 35 -1.20 11.96 -3.05
N PHE A 36 -1.07 10.73 -3.52
CA PHE A 36 -0.19 9.75 -2.90
C PHE A 36 1.23 9.84 -3.50
N PRO A 37 2.26 10.21 -2.70
CA PRO A 37 3.61 10.39 -3.21
C PRO A 37 4.16 9.09 -3.82
N ASP A 38 4.75 9.18 -5.02
CA ASP A 38 5.30 8.00 -5.69
C ASP A 38 6.36 7.28 -4.84
N ALA A 39 7.23 8.04 -4.17
CA ALA A 39 8.28 7.49 -3.30
C ALA A 39 7.74 6.66 -2.12
N GLU A 40 6.47 6.84 -1.75
CA GLU A 40 5.82 6.13 -0.65
C GLU A 40 4.99 4.93 -1.12
N LYS A 41 4.84 4.74 -2.44
CA LYS A 41 4.05 3.65 -3.04
C LYS A 41 4.68 2.29 -2.82
N ALA A 42 3.82 1.27 -2.80
CA ALA A 42 4.23 -0.13 -2.71
C ALA A 42 5.13 -0.57 -3.89
N SER A 43 5.13 0.15 -5.02
CA SER A 43 6.08 -0.03 -6.14
C SER A 43 7.55 0.01 -5.71
N HIS A 44 7.90 0.79 -4.67
CA HIS A 44 9.27 0.89 -4.13
C HIS A 44 9.61 -0.21 -3.12
N CYS A 45 8.71 -1.18 -2.89
CA CYS A 45 8.96 -2.27 -1.96
C CYS A 45 10.04 -3.23 -2.50
N ALA A 46 11.24 -3.16 -1.93
CA ALA A 46 12.34 -4.10 -2.20
C ALA A 46 12.13 -5.51 -1.61
N ARG A 47 10.92 -5.83 -1.11
CA ARG A 47 10.54 -7.13 -0.52
C ARG A 47 11.47 -7.64 0.60
N CYS A 48 12.11 -6.73 1.32
CA CYS A 48 13.11 -7.05 2.36
C CYS A 48 12.55 -7.81 3.57
N GLY A 49 11.23 -7.83 3.80
CA GLY A 49 10.58 -8.59 4.86
C GLY A 49 10.70 -7.99 6.27
N LYS A 50 11.38 -6.86 6.45
CA LYS A 50 11.52 -6.20 7.76
C LYS A 50 10.17 -5.85 8.39
N CYS A 51 9.21 -5.39 7.58
CA CYS A 51 7.86 -5.06 8.03
C CYS A 51 7.10 -6.25 8.62
N GLU A 52 7.24 -7.44 8.04
CA GLU A 52 6.59 -8.66 8.54
C GLU A 52 7.20 -9.12 9.85
N GLY A 53 8.52 -8.99 10.02
CA GLY A 53 9.22 -9.37 11.25
C GLY A 53 8.83 -8.53 12.47
N VAL A 54 8.43 -7.26 12.25
CA VAL A 54 7.98 -6.36 13.33
C VAL A 54 6.45 -6.33 13.49
N CYS A 55 5.69 -6.97 12.59
CA CYS A 55 4.24 -6.95 12.62
C CYS A 55 3.70 -7.92 13.70
N PRO A 56 3.03 -7.44 14.77
CA PRO A 56 2.53 -8.31 15.83
C PRO A 56 1.46 -9.30 15.33
N GLN A 57 0.72 -8.92 14.28
CA GLN A 57 -0.33 -9.73 13.68
C GLN A 57 0.18 -10.75 12.64
N LYS A 58 1.50 -10.77 12.35
CA LYS A 58 2.13 -11.67 11.37
C LYS A 58 1.44 -11.67 10.00
N LEU A 59 1.03 -10.48 9.53
CA LEU A 59 0.37 -10.33 8.23
C LEU A 59 1.37 -10.53 7.08
N PRO A 60 0.93 -11.06 5.92
CA PRO A 60 1.76 -11.21 4.73
C PRO A 60 1.94 -9.87 3.98
N ILE A 61 2.54 -8.88 4.64
CA ILE A 61 2.64 -7.49 4.17
C ILE A 61 3.22 -7.39 2.76
N ARG A 62 4.25 -8.17 2.42
CA ARG A 62 4.87 -8.11 1.08
C ARG A 62 3.93 -8.55 -0.02
N ALA A 63 3.14 -9.61 0.24
CA ALA A 63 2.17 -10.12 -0.72
C ALA A 63 1.03 -9.11 -0.91
N SER A 64 0.51 -8.58 0.19
CA SER A 64 -0.54 -7.56 0.15
C SER A 64 -0.08 -6.27 -0.53
N LEU A 65 1.15 -5.81 -0.30
CA LEU A 65 1.72 -4.64 -0.99
C LEU A 65 1.79 -4.85 -2.51
N ALA A 66 2.18 -6.04 -2.96
CA ALA A 66 2.20 -6.37 -4.38
C ALA A 66 0.79 -6.37 -4.98
N GLN A 67 -0.17 -6.97 -4.27
CA GLN A 67 -1.56 -7.04 -4.72
C GLN A 67 -2.21 -5.64 -4.78
N LEU A 68 -2.10 -4.86 -3.71
CA LEU A 68 -2.72 -3.52 -3.65
C LEU A 68 -2.12 -2.58 -4.69
N GLN A 69 -0.82 -2.68 -5.00
CA GLN A 69 -0.22 -1.88 -6.07
C GLN A 69 -0.88 -2.19 -7.42
N GLN A 70 -1.06 -3.48 -7.74
CA GLN A 70 -1.70 -3.88 -8.99
C GLN A 70 -3.17 -3.47 -9.06
N GLU A 71 -3.91 -3.59 -7.96
CA GLU A 71 -5.33 -3.23 -7.93
C GLU A 71 -5.53 -1.71 -8.02
N LEU A 72 -4.71 -0.92 -7.33
CA LEU A 72 -4.81 0.55 -7.35
C LEU A 72 -4.32 1.16 -8.67
N ASP A 73 -3.29 0.58 -9.30
CA ASP A 73 -2.83 1.01 -10.63
C ASP A 73 -3.80 0.61 -11.76
N ALA A 74 -4.73 -0.32 -11.50
CA ALA A 74 -5.73 -0.78 -12.46
C ALA A 74 -7.11 -0.10 -12.30
N LEU A 75 -7.24 0.84 -11.35
CA LEU A 75 -8.45 1.67 -11.19
C LEU A 75 -8.57 2.66 -12.35
#